data_AF-A0A352PT97-F1
#
_entry.id   AF-A0A352PT97-F1
#
_cell.length_a   1.000
_cell.length_b   1.000
_cell.length_c   1.000
_cell.angle_alpha   90.00
_cell.angle_beta   90.00
_cell.angle_gamma   90.00
#
_symmetry.space_group_name_H-M   'P 1'
#
loop_
_entity.id
_entity.type
_entity.pdbx_description
1 polymer ?
#
loop_
_entity_poly.entity_id
_entity_poly.type
_entity_poly.pdbx_seq_one_letter_code
_entity_poly.pdbx_strand_id
1 'polypeptide(L)'
;MAAHPLCEVSNTIGRLAQIISSGQLTHPRCRFRAEELLQLLEDVSWGRGGPDHYGAMVSLATLLVEEGHSSTCADAGKMLLAALTSHKEVFESHIETHICPTGECVKLAPSPCQIACPAGIDIPSYVTLIGLGRDAEAIKLIREDNPFPWVCGLVCTNPCEFMCVRGRIDSPVSIKFLKGFAAERAMSEMRYENPPKAPDNGRKVCIVGAGPAGLTAAYYLALKGYRVTVIEALPVPGGMMMVGIPRYRLPREVIDREVAMI
;
A
#
# COMPACT_ATOMS: atom_id res chain seq x y z
N MET A 1 17.47 2.29 -23.93
CA MET A 1 17.18 1.62 -22.65
C MET A 1 16.83 2.72 -21.67
N ALA A 2 15.56 2.85 -21.28
CA ALA A 2 15.19 3.80 -20.23
C ALA A 2 15.88 3.36 -18.94
N ALA A 3 16.53 4.28 -18.23
CA ALA A 3 17.12 3.98 -16.93
C ALA A 3 16.02 3.37 -16.04
N HIS A 4 16.22 2.13 -15.58
CA HIS A 4 15.32 1.55 -14.60
C HIS A 4 15.34 2.47 -13.36
N PRO A 5 14.18 2.87 -12.83
CA PRO A 5 14.13 3.66 -11.61
C PRO A 5 14.76 2.84 -10.47
N LEU A 6 15.86 3.34 -9.90
CA LEU A 6 16.56 2.71 -8.79
C LEU A 6 15.76 2.92 -7.50
N CYS A 7 15.69 1.90 -6.63
CA CYS A 7 15.15 2.06 -5.29
C CYS A 7 16.18 2.74 -4.40
N GLU A 8 15.85 3.91 -3.84
CA GLU A 8 16.78 4.64 -2.97
C GLU A 8 17.10 3.89 -1.67
N VAL A 9 16.21 3.04 -1.16
CA VAL A 9 16.52 2.15 -0.03
C VAL A 9 17.63 1.17 -0.42
N SER A 10 17.44 0.45 -1.54
CA SER A 10 18.40 -0.52 -2.07
C SER A 10 19.74 0.12 -2.43
N ASN A 11 19.70 1.29 -3.08
CA ASN A 11 20.87 2.09 -3.44
C ASN A 11 21.65 2.53 -2.18
N THR A 12 20.94 3.02 -1.16
CA THR A 12 21.57 3.47 0.10
C THR A 12 22.23 2.30 0.83
N ILE A 13 21.58 1.13 0.89
CA ILE A 13 22.16 -0.11 1.41
C ILE A 13 23.46 -0.44 0.68
N GLY A 14 23.43 -0.47 -0.66
CA GLY A 14 24.59 -0.81 -1.47
C GLY A 14 25.76 0.16 -1.24
N ARG A 15 25.49 1.47 -1.20
CA ARG A 15 26.51 2.50 -0.95
C ARG A 15 27.11 2.39 0.44
N LEU A 16 26.28 2.19 1.47
CA LEU A 16 26.75 2.07 2.84
C LEU A 16 27.56 0.78 3.07
N ALA A 17 27.08 -0.34 2.54
CA ALA A 17 27.79 -1.62 2.60
C ALA A 17 29.16 -1.54 1.91
N GLN A 18 29.26 -0.81 0.79
CA GLN A 18 30.54 -0.55 0.13
C GLN A 18 31.49 0.28 1.01
N ILE A 19 31.00 1.32 1.68
CA ILE A 19 31.82 2.14 2.60
C ILE A 19 32.33 1.28 3.76
N ILE A 20 31.48 0.46 4.37
CA ILE A 20 31.86 -0.40 5.50
C ILE A 20 32.89 -1.45 5.04
N SER A 21 32.64 -2.15 3.94
CA SER A 21 33.52 -3.20 3.42
C SER A 21 34.87 -2.67 2.90
N SER A 22 34.93 -1.41 2.45
CA SER A 22 36.18 -0.77 2.01
C SER A 22 37.22 -0.59 3.12
N GLY A 23 36.81 -0.70 4.39
CA GLY A 23 37.68 -0.48 5.55
C GLY A 23 38.04 0.98 5.81
N GLN A 24 37.43 1.93 5.09
CA GLN A 24 37.69 3.37 5.25
C GLN A 24 37.15 3.93 6.59
N LEU A 25 36.19 3.23 7.22
CA LEU A 25 35.70 3.55 8.57
C LEU A 25 36.61 2.93 9.62
N THR A 26 37.72 3.61 9.91
CA THR A 26 38.77 3.12 10.83
C THR A 26 38.40 3.26 12.31
N HIS A 27 37.56 4.23 12.68
CA HIS A 27 37.17 4.44 14.07
C HIS A 27 36.06 3.45 14.50
N PRO A 28 36.26 2.67 15.58
CA PRO A 28 35.32 1.61 15.98
C PRO A 28 33.88 2.09 16.20
N ARG A 29 33.67 3.22 16.86
CA ARG A 29 32.32 3.78 17.08
C ARG A 29 31.64 4.21 15.78
N CYS A 30 32.40 4.74 14.82
CA CYS A 30 31.86 5.16 13.55
C CYS A 30 31.39 3.95 12.74
N ARG A 31 32.24 2.93 12.68
CA ARG A 31 31.93 1.65 12.04
C ARG A 31 30.70 0.99 12.66
N PHE A 32 30.64 0.90 13.98
CA PHE A 32 29.51 0.33 14.70
C PHE A 32 28.19 1.02 14.34
N ARG A 33 28.14 2.36 14.34
CA ARG A 33 26.94 3.12 13.97
C ARG A 33 26.55 2.93 12.50
N ALA A 34 27.53 2.85 11.61
CA ALA A 34 27.29 2.57 10.20
C ALA A 34 26.70 1.17 9.99
N GLU A 35 27.20 0.16 10.71
CA GLU A 35 26.68 -1.21 10.71
C GLU A 35 25.25 -1.27 11.29
N GLU A 36 24.98 -0.54 12.38
CA GLU A 36 23.63 -0.41 12.96
C GLU A 36 22.64 0.24 12.00
N LEU A 37 23.05 1.32 11.32
CA LEU A 37 22.21 1.97 10.32
C LEU A 37 21.98 1.06 9.10
N LEU A 38 22.99 0.32 8.66
CA LEU A 38 22.86 -0.68 7.60
C LEU A 38 21.80 -1.74 7.99
N GLN A 39 21.83 -2.23 9.23
CA GLN A 39 20.84 -3.18 9.72
C GLN A 39 19.41 -2.61 9.67
N LEU A 40 19.22 -1.35 10.08
CA LEU A 40 17.91 -0.69 9.99
C LEU A 40 17.43 -0.56 8.53
N LEU A 41 18.32 -0.18 7.62
CA LEU A 41 18.00 -0.10 6.19
C LEU A 41 17.64 -1.48 5.62
N GLU A 42 18.38 -2.52 6.01
CA GLU A 42 18.09 -3.90 5.63
C GLU A 42 16.74 -4.34 6.17
N ASP A 43 16.41 -4.05 7.44
CA ASP A 43 15.11 -4.33 8.02
C ASP A 43 13.98 -3.66 7.24
N VAL A 44 14.16 -2.39 6.82
CA VAL A 44 13.23 -1.72 5.91
C VAL A 44 13.09 -2.50 4.60
N SER A 45 14.20 -2.82 3.91
CA SER A 45 14.16 -3.55 2.62
C SER A 45 13.60 -4.98 2.69
N TRP A 46 13.57 -5.56 3.89
CA TRP A 46 13.07 -6.90 4.17
C TRP A 46 11.64 -6.91 4.75
N GLY A 47 11.00 -5.75 4.88
CA GLY A 47 9.63 -5.64 5.41
C GLY A 47 9.53 -5.82 6.92
N ARG A 48 10.65 -5.63 7.64
CA ARG A 48 10.70 -5.61 9.11
C ARG A 48 10.70 -4.19 9.69
N GLY A 49 10.60 -3.18 8.82
CA GLY A 49 10.50 -1.79 9.21
C GLY A 49 9.26 -1.52 10.07
N GLY A 50 9.40 -0.62 11.05
CA GLY A 50 8.31 -0.17 11.91
C GLY A 50 8.35 1.36 12.08
N PRO A 51 7.37 1.95 12.78
CA PRO A 51 7.18 3.40 12.85
C PRO A 51 8.41 4.17 13.36
N ASP A 52 9.22 3.55 14.23
CA ASP A 52 10.41 4.17 14.81
C ASP A 52 11.66 4.08 13.90
N HIS A 53 11.64 3.25 12.85
CA HIS A 53 12.82 3.00 12.02
C HIS A 53 13.33 4.26 11.32
N TYR A 54 12.41 5.06 10.75
CA TYR A 54 12.81 6.28 10.04
C TYR A 54 13.53 7.26 10.99
N GLY A 55 12.95 7.49 12.17
CA GLY A 55 13.56 8.35 13.20
C GLY A 55 14.92 7.84 13.68
N ALA A 56 15.04 6.53 13.90
CA ALA A 56 16.30 5.90 14.32
C ALA A 56 17.40 6.06 13.26
N MET A 57 17.08 5.84 11.98
CA MET A 57 18.02 6.04 10.87
C MET A 57 18.51 7.50 10.78
N VAL A 58 17.59 8.47 10.88
CA VAL A 58 17.96 9.90 10.87
C VAL A 58 18.82 10.27 12.07
N SER A 59 18.50 9.76 13.26
CA SER A 59 19.29 9.98 14.47
C SER A 59 20.72 9.45 14.34
N LEU A 60 20.88 8.19 13.89
CA LEU A 60 22.19 7.59 13.68
C LEU A 60 23.00 8.30 12.59
N ALA A 61 22.36 8.69 11.49
CA ALA A 61 23.01 9.45 10.42
C ALA A 61 23.50 10.82 10.92
N THR A 62 22.73 11.49 11.78
CA THR A 62 23.12 12.76 12.42
C THR A 62 24.32 12.58 13.34
N LEU A 63 24.32 11.55 14.19
CA LEU A 63 25.45 11.23 15.07
C LEU A 63 26.74 10.91 14.29
N LEU A 64 26.64 10.31 13.09
CA LEU A 64 27.79 10.07 12.22
C LEU A 64 28.40 11.39 11.69
N VAL A 65 27.58 12.41 11.47
CA VAL A 65 28.05 13.74 11.04
C VAL A 65 28.69 14.52 12.19
N GLU A 66 28.00 14.60 13.33
CA GLU A 66 28.40 15.46 14.45
C GLU A 66 29.58 14.89 15.24
N GLU A 67 29.60 13.58 15.44
CA GLU A 67 30.62 12.90 16.24
C GLU A 67 31.64 12.14 15.36
N GLY A 68 31.66 12.44 14.06
CA GLY A 68 32.55 11.82 13.09
C GLY A 68 34.01 12.17 13.36
N HIS A 69 34.76 11.23 13.93
CA HIS A 69 36.19 11.41 14.24
C HIS A 69 37.10 11.53 13.00
N SER A 70 36.61 11.18 11.81
CA SER A 70 37.32 11.30 10.53
C SER A 70 36.44 11.95 9.47
N SER A 71 37.05 12.57 8.46
CA SER A 71 36.34 13.15 7.32
C SER A 71 35.43 12.11 6.64
N THR A 72 35.93 10.88 6.48
CA THR A 72 35.15 9.76 5.92
C THR A 72 33.89 9.45 6.72
N CYS A 73 33.96 9.50 8.06
CA CYS A 73 32.80 9.23 8.91
C CYS A 73 31.72 10.29 8.71
N ALA A 74 32.12 11.56 8.75
CA ALA A 74 31.21 12.67 8.53
C ALA A 74 30.63 12.67 7.11
N ASP A 75 31.41 12.30 6.10
CA ASP A 75 30.95 12.23 4.72
C ASP A 75 29.98 11.07 4.48
N ALA A 76 30.19 9.92 5.14
CA ALA A 76 29.21 8.83 5.16
C ALA A 76 27.90 9.27 5.81
N GLY A 77 27.95 9.95 6.97
CA GLY A 77 26.77 10.51 7.64
C GLY A 77 26.01 11.51 6.75
N LYS A 78 26.72 12.43 6.08
CA LYS A 78 26.12 13.40 5.15
C LYS A 78 25.44 12.72 3.96
N MET A 79 26.07 11.67 3.42
CA MET A 79 25.51 10.87 2.33
C MET A 79 24.18 10.22 2.74
N LEU A 80 24.14 9.65 3.95
CA LEU A 80 22.95 9.00 4.49
C LEU A 80 21.84 9.99 4.81
N LEU A 81 22.17 11.11 5.47
CA LEU A 81 21.21 12.18 5.72
C LEU A 81 20.63 12.71 4.41
N ALA A 82 21.47 12.98 3.41
CA ALA A 82 21.01 13.45 2.11
C ALA A 82 20.04 12.45 1.45
N ALA A 83 20.32 11.15 1.53
CA ALA A 83 19.41 10.13 1.01
C ALA A 83 18.07 10.11 1.77
N LEU A 84 18.11 10.05 3.11
CA LEU A 84 16.93 10.00 3.98
C LEU A 84 16.06 11.25 3.83
N THR A 85 16.64 12.44 3.74
CA THR A 85 15.87 13.68 3.63
C THR A 85 15.34 13.92 2.21
N SER A 86 16.15 13.66 1.17
CA SER A 86 15.76 13.95 -0.21
C SER A 86 14.75 12.94 -0.76
N HIS A 87 14.75 11.72 -0.22
CA HIS A 87 13.87 10.64 -0.64
C HIS A 87 13.01 10.11 0.51
N LYS A 88 12.67 10.98 1.47
CA LYS A 88 11.90 10.64 2.67
C LYS A 88 10.67 9.78 2.37
N GLU A 89 9.89 10.18 1.37
CA GLU A 89 8.67 9.47 0.95
C GLU A 89 8.93 8.01 0.54
N VAL A 90 10.09 7.73 -0.06
CA VAL A 90 10.47 6.37 -0.46
C VAL A 90 10.72 5.51 0.78
N PHE A 91 11.47 6.01 1.76
CA PHE A 91 11.75 5.27 3.00
C PHE A 91 10.48 5.07 3.83
N GLU A 92 9.66 6.11 4.00
CA GLU A 92 8.38 6.00 4.72
C GLU A 92 7.44 5.03 4.02
N SER A 93 7.31 5.08 2.68
CA SER A 93 6.50 4.11 1.94
C SER A 93 6.97 2.67 2.16
N HIS A 94 8.28 2.38 2.20
CA HIS A 94 8.75 1.00 2.46
C HIS A 94 8.41 0.54 3.89
N ILE A 95 8.43 1.46 4.85
CA ILE A 95 8.09 1.18 6.25
C ILE A 95 6.58 0.98 6.42
N GLU A 96 5.76 1.82 5.79
CA GLU A 96 4.31 1.83 5.99
C GLU A 96 3.59 0.78 5.14
N THR A 97 3.96 0.67 3.86
CA THR A 97 3.22 -0.18 2.91
C THR A 97 3.89 -1.54 2.71
N HIS A 98 5.13 -1.71 3.18
CA HIS A 98 5.94 -2.90 2.91
C HIS A 98 5.99 -3.29 1.43
N ILE A 99 6.01 -2.27 0.54
CA ILE A 99 6.06 -2.46 -0.91
C ILE A 99 7.22 -1.64 -1.47
N CYS A 100 7.98 -2.25 -2.38
CA CYS A 100 9.00 -1.60 -3.17
C CYS A 100 8.48 -1.44 -4.61
N PRO A 101 8.07 -0.22 -5.04
CA PRO A 101 7.48 -0.01 -6.36
C PRO A 101 8.40 -0.39 -7.53
N THR A 102 9.73 -0.32 -7.33
CA THR A 102 10.71 -0.69 -8.36
C THR A 102 10.97 -2.20 -8.41
N GLY A 103 10.59 -2.94 -7.37
CA GLY A 103 10.84 -4.38 -7.23
C GLY A 103 12.31 -4.74 -6.91
N GLU A 104 13.18 -3.77 -6.64
CA GLU A 104 14.59 -4.05 -6.30
C GLU A 104 14.75 -4.68 -4.92
N CYS A 105 13.94 -4.26 -3.94
CA CYS A 105 13.86 -4.94 -2.66
C CYS A 105 13.07 -6.23 -2.83
N VAL A 106 13.78 -7.34 -3.06
CA VAL A 106 13.23 -8.66 -3.45
C VAL A 106 12.04 -9.11 -2.59
N LYS A 107 12.06 -8.83 -1.28
CA LYS A 107 10.98 -9.23 -0.36
C LYS A 107 9.75 -8.33 -0.38
N LEU A 108 9.91 -7.10 -0.83
CA LEU A 108 8.85 -6.11 -0.93
C LEU A 108 8.38 -5.92 -2.38
N ALA A 109 8.93 -6.70 -3.32
CA ALA A 109 8.50 -6.67 -4.70
C ALA A 109 7.01 -7.06 -4.77
N PRO A 110 6.12 -6.15 -5.18
CA PRO A 110 4.70 -6.44 -5.23
C PRO A 110 4.41 -7.54 -6.24
N SER A 111 3.39 -8.34 -5.96
CA SER A 111 3.01 -9.42 -6.87
C SER A 111 2.54 -8.85 -8.23
N PRO A 112 2.78 -9.53 -9.36
CA PRO A 112 2.37 -9.02 -10.68
C PRO A 112 0.88 -8.70 -10.79
N CYS A 113 0.03 -9.45 -10.09
CA CYS A 113 -1.41 -9.19 -10.05
C CYS A 113 -1.75 -7.91 -9.27
N GLN A 114 -1.05 -7.64 -8.16
CA GLN A 114 -1.20 -6.40 -7.39
C GLN A 114 -0.75 -5.17 -8.19
N ILE A 115 0.43 -5.24 -8.84
CA ILE A 115 0.92 -4.18 -9.73
C ILE A 115 -0.10 -3.89 -10.85
N ALA A 116 -0.70 -4.93 -11.42
CA ALA A 116 -1.68 -4.79 -12.49
C ALA A 116 -3.04 -4.26 -12.00
N CYS A 117 -3.31 -4.26 -10.70
CA CYS A 117 -4.56 -3.73 -10.17
C CYS A 117 -4.48 -2.21 -10.06
N PRO A 118 -5.41 -1.45 -10.69
CA PRO A 118 -5.41 0.02 -10.58
C PRO A 118 -5.58 0.54 -9.16
N ALA A 119 -6.16 -0.27 -8.26
CA ALA A 119 -6.34 0.06 -6.85
C ALA A 119 -5.19 -0.43 -5.97
N GLY A 120 -4.19 -1.14 -6.50
CA GLY A 120 -3.03 -1.61 -5.72
C GLY A 120 -3.33 -2.64 -4.63
N ILE A 121 -4.54 -3.21 -4.60
CA ILE A 121 -5.01 -4.10 -3.54
C ILE A 121 -4.10 -5.32 -3.35
N ASP A 122 -3.94 -5.80 -2.12
CA ASP A 122 -3.15 -6.99 -1.80
C ASP A 122 -3.85 -8.30 -2.20
N ILE A 123 -3.75 -8.63 -3.48
CA ILE A 123 -4.38 -9.81 -4.08
C ILE A 123 -3.92 -11.14 -3.48
N PRO A 124 -2.61 -11.41 -3.35
CA PRO A 124 -2.15 -12.67 -2.77
C PRO A 124 -2.75 -12.91 -1.39
N SER A 125 -2.70 -11.91 -0.49
CA SER A 125 -3.16 -12.07 0.89
C SER A 125 -4.65 -12.35 0.98
N TYR A 126 -5.51 -11.56 0.30
CA TYR A 126 -6.95 -11.81 0.40
C TYR A 126 -7.36 -13.11 -0.31
N VAL A 127 -6.69 -13.52 -1.39
CA VAL A 127 -6.95 -14.82 -2.03
C VAL A 127 -6.56 -15.96 -1.08
N THR A 128 -5.45 -15.84 -0.36
CA THR A 128 -5.08 -16.80 0.69
C THR A 128 -6.11 -16.85 1.80
N LEU A 129 -6.61 -15.71 2.28
CA LEU A 129 -7.67 -15.65 3.30
C LEU A 129 -8.94 -16.36 2.84
N ILE A 130 -9.38 -16.14 1.59
CA ILE A 130 -10.51 -16.86 1.00
C ILE A 130 -10.24 -18.37 0.95
N GLY A 131 -9.04 -18.79 0.54
CA GLY A 131 -8.64 -20.20 0.52
C GLY A 131 -8.63 -20.86 1.91
N LEU A 132 -8.47 -20.08 2.98
CA LEU A 132 -8.57 -20.52 4.37
C LEU A 132 -10.01 -20.43 4.94
N GLY A 133 -10.99 -20.05 4.12
CA GLY A 133 -12.38 -19.85 4.56
C GLY A 133 -12.60 -18.58 5.39
N ARG A 134 -11.68 -17.62 5.34
CA ARG A 134 -11.69 -16.36 6.10
C ARG A 134 -12.20 -15.21 5.23
N ASP A 135 -13.39 -15.37 4.64
CA ASP A 135 -13.95 -14.44 3.65
C ASP A 135 -14.15 -13.02 4.20
N ALA A 136 -14.66 -12.90 5.43
CA ALA A 136 -14.86 -11.60 6.07
C ALA A 136 -13.55 -10.83 6.27
N GLU A 137 -12.48 -11.54 6.64
CA GLU A 137 -11.15 -10.93 6.81
C GLU A 137 -10.53 -10.55 5.48
N ALA A 138 -10.76 -11.36 4.43
CA ALA A 138 -10.40 -11.01 3.07
C ALA A 138 -11.06 -9.70 2.63
N ILE A 139 -12.35 -9.53 2.94
CA ILE A 139 -13.10 -8.31 2.60
C ILE A 139 -12.63 -7.11 3.42
N LYS A 140 -12.35 -7.28 4.70
CA LYS A 140 -11.75 -6.23 5.52
C LYS A 140 -10.46 -5.71 4.90
N LEU A 141 -9.57 -6.61 4.46
CA LEU A 141 -8.32 -6.26 3.77
C LEU A 141 -8.59 -5.55 2.43
N ILE A 142 -9.49 -6.08 1.59
CA ILE A 142 -9.81 -5.42 0.30
C ILE A 142 -10.35 -4.00 0.51
N ARG A 143 -11.14 -3.77 1.57
CA ARG A 143 -11.75 -2.48 1.88
C ARG A 143 -10.78 -1.42 2.38
N GLU A 144 -9.52 -1.77 2.64
CA GLU A 144 -8.45 -0.79 2.88
C GLU A 144 -8.13 0.01 1.61
N ASP A 145 -8.19 -0.64 0.44
CA ASP A 145 -7.80 -0.05 -0.85
C ASP A 145 -8.95 0.06 -1.88
N ASN A 146 -10.05 -0.65 -1.68
CA ASN A 146 -11.20 -0.64 -2.58
C ASN A 146 -12.54 -0.60 -1.81
N PRO A 147 -13.33 0.48 -1.91
CA PRO A 147 -14.63 0.59 -1.23
C PRO A 147 -15.76 -0.24 -1.85
N PHE A 148 -15.58 -0.79 -3.05
CA PHE A 148 -16.59 -1.57 -3.77
C PHE A 148 -16.14 -2.99 -4.19
N PRO A 149 -15.72 -3.87 -3.25
CA PRO A 149 -15.35 -5.25 -3.52
C PRO A 149 -16.35 -6.03 -4.37
N TRP A 150 -17.64 -5.98 -4.05
CA TRP A 150 -18.68 -6.79 -4.70
C TRP A 150 -18.96 -6.29 -6.11
N VAL A 151 -19.16 -4.98 -6.30
CA VAL A 151 -19.30 -4.36 -7.63
C VAL A 151 -18.08 -4.73 -8.48
N CYS A 152 -16.86 -4.55 -7.97
CA CYS A 152 -15.65 -4.94 -8.71
C CYS A 152 -15.60 -6.44 -9.01
N GLY A 153 -16.07 -7.30 -8.12
CA GLY A 153 -16.19 -8.75 -8.34
C GLY A 153 -17.13 -9.12 -9.50
N LEU A 154 -18.06 -8.24 -9.87
CA LEU A 154 -19.00 -8.45 -10.96
C LEU A 154 -18.55 -7.78 -12.27
N VAL A 155 -18.10 -6.52 -12.21
CA VAL A 155 -17.92 -5.72 -13.43
C VAL A 155 -16.47 -5.45 -13.85
N CYS A 156 -15.49 -5.68 -12.98
CA CYS A 156 -14.07 -5.42 -13.29
C CYS A 156 -13.61 -6.16 -14.55
N THR A 157 -12.66 -5.56 -15.27
CA THR A 157 -11.97 -6.11 -16.45
C THR A 157 -10.74 -6.93 -16.10
N ASN A 158 -10.61 -7.33 -14.82
CA ASN A 158 -9.65 -8.32 -14.31
C ASN A 158 -8.20 -8.20 -14.83
N PRO A 159 -7.57 -6.99 -14.86
CA PRO A 159 -6.19 -6.83 -15.33
C PRO A 159 -5.17 -7.69 -14.55
N CYS A 160 -5.46 -7.90 -13.27
CA CYS A 160 -4.70 -8.77 -12.36
C CYS A 160 -4.63 -10.23 -12.82
N GLU A 161 -5.64 -10.74 -13.52
CA GLU A 161 -5.67 -12.12 -14.00
C GLU A 161 -4.78 -12.30 -15.24
N PHE A 162 -4.67 -11.28 -16.11
CA PHE A 162 -3.76 -11.32 -17.26
C PHE A 162 -2.28 -11.40 -16.85
N MET A 163 -1.91 -10.79 -15.72
CA MET A 163 -0.55 -10.82 -15.19
C MET A 163 -0.32 -11.95 -14.19
N CYS A 164 -1.30 -12.82 -13.96
CA CYS A 164 -1.20 -13.89 -12.98
C CYS A 164 -0.12 -14.90 -13.36
N VAL A 165 0.88 -15.09 -12.48
CA VAL A 165 1.99 -16.03 -12.72
C VAL A 165 1.52 -17.48 -12.88
N ARG A 166 0.38 -17.85 -12.26
CA ARG A 166 -0.20 -19.19 -12.40
C ARG A 166 -0.69 -19.47 -13.82
N GLY A 167 -1.14 -18.43 -14.54
CA GLY A 167 -1.54 -18.54 -15.94
C GLY A 167 -0.40 -18.92 -16.90
N ARG A 168 0.87 -18.87 -16.45
CA ARG A 168 2.03 -19.37 -17.22
C ARG A 168 2.21 -20.88 -17.10
N ILE A 169 1.56 -21.51 -16.13
CA ILE A 169 1.63 -22.96 -15.87
C ILE A 169 0.35 -23.62 -16.40
N ASP A 170 -0.80 -23.14 -15.95
CA ASP A 170 -2.11 -23.68 -16.35
C ASP A 170 -3.13 -22.55 -16.58
N SER A 171 -3.84 -22.10 -15.54
CA SER A 171 -4.91 -21.11 -15.63
C SER A 171 -4.73 -20.02 -14.59
N PRO A 172 -4.99 -18.74 -14.92
CA PRO A 172 -5.01 -17.68 -13.93
C PRO A 172 -5.96 -17.99 -12.78
N VAL A 173 -5.59 -17.54 -11.57
CA VAL A 173 -6.53 -17.55 -10.44
C VAL A 173 -7.72 -16.66 -10.79
N SER A 174 -8.94 -17.13 -10.52
CA SER A 174 -10.19 -16.39 -10.76
C SER A 174 -10.42 -15.27 -9.74
N ILE A 175 -9.45 -14.36 -9.64
CA ILE A 175 -9.35 -13.27 -8.66
C ILE A 175 -10.63 -12.44 -8.61
N LYS A 176 -11.18 -12.06 -9.76
CA LYS A 176 -12.40 -11.27 -9.87
C LYS A 176 -13.59 -11.99 -9.21
N PHE A 177 -13.79 -13.26 -9.55
CA PHE A 177 -14.91 -14.03 -9.02
C PHE A 177 -14.74 -14.37 -7.54
N LEU A 178 -13.52 -14.67 -7.10
CA LEU A 178 -13.21 -14.88 -5.68
C LEU A 178 -13.53 -13.64 -4.84
N LYS A 179 -13.20 -12.44 -5.35
CA LYS A 179 -13.58 -11.17 -4.71
C LYS A 179 -15.09 -11.02 -4.58
N GLY A 180 -15.83 -11.29 -5.66
CA GLY A 180 -17.29 -11.23 -5.65
C GLY A 180 -17.91 -12.23 -4.68
N PHE A 181 -17.41 -13.47 -4.66
CA PHE A 181 -17.81 -14.53 -3.75
C PHE A 181 -17.59 -14.14 -2.28
N ALA A 182 -16.40 -13.67 -1.92
CA ALA A 182 -16.09 -13.28 -0.54
C ALA A 182 -16.96 -12.09 -0.10
N ALA A 183 -17.22 -11.14 -1.00
CA ALA A 183 -18.02 -9.95 -0.70
C ALA A 183 -19.49 -10.31 -0.47
N GLU A 184 -20.04 -11.17 -1.32
CA GLU A 184 -21.39 -11.68 -1.20
C GLU A 184 -21.58 -12.47 0.11
N ARG A 185 -20.65 -13.39 0.41
CA ARG A 185 -20.67 -14.16 1.66
C ARG A 185 -20.56 -13.28 2.90
N ALA A 186 -19.59 -12.36 2.94
CA ALA A 186 -19.43 -11.46 4.08
C ALA A 186 -20.67 -10.58 4.30
N MET A 187 -21.32 -10.10 3.23
CA MET A 187 -22.58 -9.37 3.33
C MET A 187 -23.72 -10.25 3.87
N SER A 188 -23.89 -11.45 3.32
CA SER A 188 -24.94 -12.39 3.71
C SER A 188 -24.78 -12.87 5.17
N GLU A 189 -23.54 -12.98 5.66
CA GLU A 189 -23.22 -13.34 7.04
C GLU A 189 -23.22 -12.13 8.01
N MET A 190 -23.51 -10.91 7.52
CA MET A 190 -23.43 -9.65 8.29
C MET A 190 -22.04 -9.40 8.90
N ARG A 191 -20.98 -9.80 8.18
CA ARG A 191 -19.56 -9.63 8.55
C ARG A 191 -18.78 -8.76 7.57
N TYR A 192 -19.51 -7.99 6.77
CA TYR A 192 -18.93 -7.05 5.82
C TYR A 192 -18.64 -5.73 6.56
N GLU A 193 -17.38 -5.50 6.92
CA GLU A 193 -16.98 -4.40 7.82
C GLU A 193 -16.03 -3.41 7.16
N ASN A 194 -16.13 -2.15 7.56
CA ASN A 194 -15.17 -1.12 7.22
C ASN A 194 -13.95 -1.16 8.16
N PRO A 195 -12.78 -0.71 7.71
CA PRO A 195 -11.68 -0.36 8.59
C PRO A 195 -12.13 0.64 9.67
N PRO A 196 -11.46 0.67 10.84
CA PRO A 196 -11.79 1.61 11.90
C PRO A 196 -11.60 3.06 11.44
N LYS A 197 -12.57 3.90 11.78
CA LYS A 197 -12.52 5.34 11.52
C LYS A 197 -11.63 6.06 12.56
N ALA A 198 -10.80 6.98 12.10
CA ALA A 198 -10.06 7.91 12.95
C ALA A 198 -11.02 8.87 13.70
N PRO A 199 -10.62 9.39 14.88
CA PRO A 199 -11.42 10.37 15.61
C PRO A 199 -11.85 11.56 14.75
N ASP A 200 -13.00 12.14 15.08
CA ASP A 200 -13.49 13.35 14.42
C ASP A 200 -12.43 14.46 14.47
N ASN A 201 -12.06 14.98 13.30
CA ASN A 201 -11.04 16.02 13.17
C ASN A 201 -11.64 17.45 13.13
N GLY A 202 -12.97 17.57 13.29
CA GLY A 202 -13.71 18.83 13.31
C GLY A 202 -13.89 19.50 11.94
N ARG A 203 -13.36 18.91 10.86
CA ARG A 203 -13.44 19.48 9.50
C ARG A 203 -14.58 18.85 8.69
N LYS A 204 -15.20 19.67 7.84
CA LYS A 204 -16.32 19.26 6.97
C LYS A 204 -15.87 19.23 5.52
N VAL A 205 -16.33 18.25 4.75
CA VAL A 205 -16.08 18.14 3.32
C VAL A 205 -17.41 17.92 2.58
N CYS A 206 -17.63 18.68 1.51
CA CYS A 206 -18.75 18.49 0.61
C CYS A 206 -18.25 17.84 -0.69
N ILE A 207 -18.91 16.78 -1.12
CA ILE A 207 -18.63 16.06 -2.37
C ILE A 207 -19.85 16.20 -3.28
N VAL A 208 -19.61 16.60 -4.53
CA VAL A 208 -20.66 16.73 -5.54
C VAL A 208 -20.59 15.52 -6.47
N GLY A 209 -21.65 14.72 -6.48
CA GLY A 209 -21.79 13.46 -7.21
C GLY A 209 -21.58 12.23 -6.33
N ALA A 210 -22.59 11.36 -6.27
CA ALA A 210 -22.57 10.06 -5.62
C ALA A 210 -22.19 8.93 -6.60
N GLY A 211 -21.35 9.22 -7.60
CA GLY A 211 -20.74 8.19 -8.46
C GLY A 211 -19.63 7.41 -7.75
N PRO A 212 -19.02 6.42 -8.40
CA PRO A 212 -17.94 5.62 -7.81
C PRO A 212 -16.76 6.48 -7.32
N ALA A 213 -16.38 7.54 -8.05
CA ALA A 213 -15.31 8.44 -7.61
C ALA A 213 -15.69 9.24 -6.35
N GLY A 214 -16.90 9.85 -6.34
CA GLY A 214 -17.36 10.66 -5.22
C GLY A 214 -17.58 9.84 -3.95
N LEU A 215 -18.15 8.65 -4.07
CA LEU A 215 -18.35 7.75 -2.94
C LEU A 215 -17.03 7.17 -2.42
N THR A 216 -16.07 6.86 -3.30
CA THR A 216 -14.72 6.46 -2.87
C THR A 216 -14.01 7.57 -2.11
N ALA A 217 -14.12 8.83 -2.58
CA ALA A 217 -13.59 9.96 -1.83
C ALA A 217 -14.30 10.13 -0.48
N ALA A 218 -15.63 9.97 -0.44
CA ALA A 218 -16.42 10.05 0.78
C ALA A 218 -15.97 9.03 1.80
N TYR A 219 -15.80 7.77 1.37
CA TYR A 219 -15.35 6.66 2.18
C TYR A 219 -14.02 6.94 2.87
N TYR A 220 -12.97 7.27 2.10
CA TYR A 220 -11.64 7.51 2.68
C TYR A 220 -11.58 8.76 3.56
N LEU A 221 -12.30 9.81 3.21
CA LEU A 221 -12.39 11.01 4.05
C LEU A 221 -13.14 10.70 5.35
N ALA A 222 -14.22 9.93 5.29
CA ALA A 222 -14.94 9.49 6.48
C ALA A 222 -14.03 8.66 7.39
N LEU A 223 -13.27 7.70 6.85
CA LEU A 223 -12.28 6.92 7.61
C LEU A 223 -11.20 7.80 8.25
N LYS A 224 -10.79 8.89 7.61
CA LYS A 224 -9.82 9.86 8.15
C LYS A 224 -10.41 10.86 9.16
N GLY A 225 -11.65 10.66 9.62
CA GLY A 225 -12.25 11.48 10.67
C GLY A 225 -13.00 12.72 10.17
N TYR A 226 -13.10 12.95 8.85
CA TYR A 226 -13.84 14.09 8.32
C TYR A 226 -15.36 13.87 8.42
N ARG A 227 -16.11 14.97 8.55
CA ARG A 227 -17.57 14.98 8.39
C ARG A 227 -17.91 15.24 6.92
N VAL A 228 -18.33 14.20 6.21
CA VAL A 228 -18.57 14.26 4.77
C VAL A 228 -20.06 14.43 4.47
N THR A 229 -20.37 15.27 3.49
CA THR A 229 -21.71 15.38 2.90
C THR A 229 -21.59 15.14 1.40
N VAL A 230 -22.38 14.21 0.87
CA VAL A 230 -22.44 13.93 -0.57
C VAL A 230 -23.74 14.51 -1.12
N ILE A 231 -23.65 15.29 -2.18
CA ILE A 231 -24.79 15.88 -2.88
C ILE A 231 -24.88 15.22 -4.25
N GLU A 232 -26.04 14.65 -4.59
CA GLU A 232 -26.29 13.97 -5.86
C GLU A 232 -27.50 14.60 -6.56
N ALA A 233 -27.43 14.73 -7.88
CA ALA A 233 -28.50 15.29 -8.68
C ALA A 233 -29.59 14.26 -9.00
N LEU A 234 -29.23 12.99 -9.13
CA LEU A 234 -30.14 11.88 -9.34
C LEU A 234 -30.87 11.49 -8.03
N PRO A 235 -32.07 10.89 -8.12
CA PRO A 235 -32.81 10.42 -6.94
C PRO A 235 -32.18 9.18 -6.29
N VAL A 236 -31.10 8.64 -6.87
CA VAL A 236 -30.42 7.43 -6.40
C VAL A 236 -28.90 7.63 -6.42
N PRO A 237 -28.17 7.14 -5.41
CA PRO A 237 -26.72 7.16 -5.43
C PRO A 237 -26.15 6.07 -6.36
N GLY A 238 -24.87 6.19 -6.66
CA GLY A 238 -24.08 5.24 -7.45
C GLY A 238 -23.67 5.75 -8.84
N GLY A 239 -24.30 6.81 -9.35
CA GLY A 239 -23.95 7.38 -10.65
C GLY A 239 -23.96 6.32 -11.77
N MET A 240 -22.92 6.28 -12.60
CA MET A 240 -22.87 5.37 -13.75
C MET A 240 -22.95 3.88 -13.40
N MET A 241 -22.56 3.45 -12.20
CA MET A 241 -22.76 2.05 -11.81
C MET A 241 -24.25 1.73 -11.61
N MET A 242 -25.02 2.70 -11.12
CA MET A 242 -26.47 2.61 -10.85
C MET A 242 -27.33 2.86 -12.09
N VAL A 243 -26.94 3.74 -13.00
CA VAL A 243 -27.79 4.10 -14.16
C VAL A 243 -27.26 3.61 -15.50
N GLY A 244 -25.95 3.35 -15.62
CA GLY A 244 -25.31 2.98 -16.89
C GLY A 244 -25.17 1.49 -17.11
N ILE A 245 -24.72 0.74 -16.09
CA ILE A 245 -24.44 -0.71 -16.24
C ILE A 245 -25.76 -1.50 -16.25
N PRO A 246 -26.00 -2.41 -17.21
CA PRO A 246 -27.21 -3.23 -17.23
C PRO A 246 -27.37 -4.14 -16.00
N ARG A 247 -28.61 -4.31 -15.54
CA ARG A 247 -28.93 -5.06 -14.29
C ARG A 247 -28.46 -6.52 -14.29
N TYR A 248 -28.48 -7.20 -15.44
CA TYR A 248 -28.00 -8.58 -15.55
C TYR A 248 -26.47 -8.71 -15.32
N ARG A 249 -25.72 -7.61 -15.51
CA ARG A 249 -24.27 -7.55 -15.30
C ARG A 249 -23.93 -7.02 -13.90
N LEU A 250 -24.75 -6.09 -13.39
CA LEU A 250 -24.61 -5.51 -12.06
C LEU A 250 -26.00 -5.27 -11.44
N PRO A 251 -26.48 -6.18 -10.57
CA PRO A 251 -27.76 -6.01 -9.88
C PRO A 251 -27.77 -4.74 -9.02
N ARG A 252 -28.90 -4.04 -8.98
CA ARG A 252 -29.02 -2.76 -8.26
C ARG A 252 -28.89 -2.94 -6.75
N GLU A 253 -29.38 -4.07 -6.27
CA GLU A 253 -29.34 -4.49 -4.87
C GLU A 253 -27.91 -4.62 -4.35
N VAL A 254 -26.95 -5.02 -5.20
CA VAL A 254 -25.53 -5.08 -4.85
C VAL A 254 -24.96 -3.68 -4.66
N ILE A 255 -25.32 -2.76 -5.56
CA ILE A 255 -24.91 -1.36 -5.48
C ILE A 255 -25.48 -0.72 -4.22
N ASP A 256 -26.79 -0.87 -3.98
CA ASP A 256 -27.45 -0.31 -2.80
C ASP A 256 -26.80 -0.80 -1.50
N ARG A 257 -26.48 -2.09 -1.40
CA ARG A 257 -25.81 -2.66 -0.23
C ARG A 257 -24.41 -2.10 -0.02
N GLU A 258 -23.57 -2.01 -1.05
CA GLU A 258 -22.22 -1.46 -0.88
C GLU A 258 -22.22 0.05 -0.64
N VAL A 259 -23.15 0.80 -1.27
CA VAL A 259 -23.34 2.22 -1.00
C VAL A 259 -23.77 2.47 0.45
N ALA A 260 -24.62 1.60 1.01
CA ALA A 260 -25.01 1.70 2.42
C ALA A 260 -23.85 1.48 3.41
N MET A 261 -22.73 0.92 2.95
CA MET A 261 -21.51 0.73 3.74
C MET A 261 -20.52 1.90 3.62
N ILE A 262 -20.86 2.98 2.92
CA ILE A 262 -20.03 4.19 2.76
C ILE A 262 -20.46 5.26 3.77
#